data_AF-A0A366HVZ8-F1
#
_entry.id   AF-A0A366HVZ8-F1
#
_cell.length_a   1.000
_cell.length_b   1.000
_cell.length_c   1.000
_cell.angle_alpha   90.00
_cell.angle_beta   90.00
_cell.angle_gamma   90.00
#
_symmetry.space_group_name_H-M   'P 1'
#
loop_
_entity.id
_entity.type
_entity.pdbx_description
1 polymer ?
#
loop_
_entity_poly.entity_id
_entity_poly.type
_entity_poly.pdbx_seq_one_letter_code
_entity_poly.pdbx_strand_id
1 'polypeptide(L)'
;MQISEAQHKTAGELVELIAARLGSGRAVHPHTAIASSARLAGSLLLRSFNLNIHDVTPGTVVLSNEANEQGPQLVNIFGSLLQHFGVQFDPAKLGGDHKRGEDPELTTLQSLSLLQDEAMEIARKNAVPLKEAAHAAAMATAFIAKECTKDVGAETAFNIAVHGFIEGSKTSPPHPASPSVSGEKKPWYKLW
;
A
#
# COMPACT_ATOMS: atom_id res chain seq x y z
N MET A 1 3.59 7.42 -18.40
CA MET A 1 2.69 7.99 -17.38
C MET A 1 3.27 9.31 -16.93
N GLN A 2 2.50 10.40 -16.95
CA GLN A 2 2.92 11.67 -16.33
C GLN A 2 2.46 11.64 -14.86
N ILE A 3 3.40 11.78 -13.93
CA ILE A 3 3.11 11.85 -12.49
C ILE A 3 2.80 13.32 -12.16
N SER A 4 1.67 13.59 -11.52
CA SER A 4 1.32 14.96 -11.12
C SER A 4 2.05 15.38 -9.84
N GLU A 5 2.16 16.68 -9.60
CA GLU A 5 2.69 17.23 -8.34
C GLU A 5 1.89 16.72 -7.13
N ALA A 6 0.57 16.62 -7.26
CA ALA A 6 -0.30 16.08 -6.20
C ALA A 6 0.01 14.61 -5.89
N GLN A 7 0.35 13.79 -6.89
CA GLN A 7 0.78 12.41 -6.69
C GLN A 7 2.16 12.33 -6.01
N HIS A 8 3.10 13.20 -6.38
CA HIS A 8 4.40 13.29 -5.69
C HIS A 8 4.24 13.68 -4.23
N LYS A 9 3.43 14.70 -3.94
CA LYS A 9 3.12 15.13 -2.57
C LYS A 9 2.47 13.99 -1.77
N THR A 10 1.47 13.35 -2.35
CA THR A 10 0.78 12.18 -1.75
C THR A 10 1.76 11.06 -1.46
N ALA A 11 2.69 10.74 -2.38
CA ALA A 11 3.70 9.70 -2.15
C ALA A 11 4.61 10.03 -0.95
N GLY A 12 5.03 11.29 -0.81
CA GLY A 12 5.82 11.75 0.34
C GLY A 12 5.09 11.57 1.67
N GLU A 13 3.84 12.04 1.74
CA GLU A 13 3.00 11.89 2.94
C GLU A 13 2.74 10.41 3.29
N LEU A 14 2.63 9.54 2.28
CA LEU A 14 2.50 8.09 2.48
C LEU A 14 3.78 7.45 3.02
N VAL A 15 4.97 7.88 2.57
CA VAL A 15 6.25 7.43 3.14
C VAL A 15 6.32 7.78 4.62
N GLU A 16 5.97 9.03 4.97
CA GLU A 16 5.94 9.50 6.36
C GLU A 16 4.95 8.70 7.22
N LEU A 17 3.73 8.47 6.71
CA LEU A 17 2.73 7.65 7.38
C LEU A 17 3.27 6.25 7.69
N ILE A 18 3.87 5.59 6.69
CA ILE A 18 4.36 4.22 6.83
C ILE A 18 5.51 4.16 7.85
N ALA A 19 6.45 5.12 7.77
CA ALA A 19 7.55 5.22 8.73
C ALA A 19 7.05 5.47 10.15
N ALA A 20 6.03 6.33 10.32
CA ALA A 20 5.45 6.65 11.63
C ALA A 20 4.67 5.49 12.25
N ARG A 21 3.97 4.68 11.44
CA ARG A 21 3.15 3.56 11.91
C ARG A 21 3.90 2.25 12.10
N LEU A 22 4.94 2.01 11.30
CA LEU A 22 5.71 0.76 11.33
C LEU A 22 7.10 0.90 11.98
N GLY A 23 7.54 2.11 12.30
CA GLY A 23 8.77 2.35 13.05
C GLY A 23 8.57 2.18 14.55
N SER A 24 9.45 1.42 15.21
CA SER A 24 9.60 1.41 16.67
C SER A 24 11.00 1.87 17.04
N GLY A 25 11.12 3.00 17.75
CA GLY A 25 12.42 3.48 18.23
C GLY A 25 13.46 3.73 17.13
N ARG A 26 13.02 4.11 15.91
CA ARG A 26 13.80 4.32 14.67
C ARG A 26 14.19 3.08 13.86
N ALA A 27 13.89 1.87 14.32
CA ALA A 27 14.06 0.67 13.50
C ALA A 27 12.71 0.28 12.87
N VAL A 28 12.70 0.13 11.56
CA VAL A 28 11.57 -0.38 10.78
C VAL A 28 11.99 -1.76 10.27
N HIS A 29 11.22 -2.82 10.54
CA HIS A 29 11.53 -4.13 9.96
C HIS A 29 11.39 -4.06 8.42
N PRO A 30 12.48 -4.19 7.64
CA PRO A 30 12.47 -3.88 6.21
C PRO A 30 11.42 -4.66 5.41
N HIS A 31 11.32 -5.97 5.65
CA HIS A 31 10.33 -6.82 4.99
C HIS A 31 8.89 -6.37 5.28
N THR A 32 8.62 -6.02 6.54
CA THR A 32 7.29 -5.56 6.97
C THR A 32 6.92 -4.23 6.31
N ALA A 33 7.85 -3.28 6.21
CA ALA A 33 7.58 -1.98 5.60
C ALA A 33 7.33 -2.07 4.10
N ILE A 34 8.19 -2.80 3.37
CA ILE A 34 8.02 -3.01 1.92
C ILE A 34 6.69 -3.73 1.64
N ALA A 35 6.40 -4.82 2.38
CA ALA A 35 5.16 -5.56 2.19
C ALA A 35 3.93 -4.70 2.51
N SER A 36 3.95 -3.96 3.61
CA SER A 36 2.81 -3.14 4.05
C SER A 36 2.54 -1.98 3.11
N SER A 37 3.58 -1.31 2.61
CA SER A 37 3.43 -0.23 1.63
C SER A 37 2.88 -0.75 0.30
N ALA A 38 3.37 -1.91 -0.16
CA ALA A 38 2.89 -2.54 -1.38
C ALA A 38 1.43 -3.01 -1.27
N ARG A 39 1.05 -3.61 -0.14
CA ARG A 39 -0.34 -3.99 0.16
C ARG A 39 -1.27 -2.79 0.19
N LEU A 40 -0.82 -1.67 0.76
CA LEU A 40 -1.58 -0.42 0.74
C LEU A 40 -1.84 0.06 -0.69
N ALA A 41 -0.82 0.06 -1.54
CA ALA A 41 -0.97 0.42 -2.95
C ALA A 41 -1.97 -0.50 -3.67
N GLY A 42 -1.85 -1.82 -3.49
CA GLY A 42 -2.80 -2.78 -4.04
C GLY A 42 -4.23 -2.55 -3.56
N SER A 43 -4.42 -2.28 -2.27
CA SER A 43 -5.74 -2.04 -1.66
C SER A 43 -6.40 -0.76 -2.19
N LEU A 44 -5.64 0.33 -2.33
CA LEU A 44 -6.13 1.56 -2.95
C LEU A 44 -6.55 1.33 -4.40
N LEU A 45 -5.79 0.51 -5.16
CA LEU A 45 -6.14 0.15 -6.53
C LEU A 45 -7.44 -0.67 -6.56
N LEU A 46 -7.57 -1.70 -5.73
CA LEU A 46 -8.78 -2.51 -5.64
C LEU A 46 -10.02 -1.66 -5.32
N ARG A 47 -9.90 -0.73 -4.37
CA ARG A 47 -10.98 0.19 -4.01
C ARG A 47 -11.34 1.13 -5.16
N SER A 48 -10.38 1.50 -6.01
CA SER A 48 -10.63 2.37 -7.16
C SER A 48 -11.55 1.75 -8.21
N PHE A 49 -11.71 0.43 -8.21
CA PHE A 49 -12.59 -0.28 -9.15
C PHE A 49 -14.07 -0.17 -8.79
N ASN A 50 -14.41 0.38 -7.61
CA ASN A 50 -15.80 0.54 -7.14
C ASN A 50 -16.60 -0.77 -7.17
N LEU A 51 -15.93 -1.90 -6.91
CA LEU A 51 -16.58 -3.21 -6.82
C LEU A 51 -17.48 -3.28 -5.59
N ASN A 52 -18.55 -4.06 -5.70
CA ASN A 52 -19.45 -4.29 -4.59
C ASN A 52 -18.89 -5.34 -3.60
N ILE A 53 -17.89 -4.94 -2.81
CA ILE A 53 -17.18 -5.82 -1.87
C ILE A 53 -17.46 -5.50 -0.39
N HIS A 54 -18.45 -4.66 -0.09
CA HIS A 54 -18.73 -4.23 1.29
C HIS A 54 -19.22 -5.37 2.20
N ASP A 55 -19.98 -6.32 1.67
CA ASP A 55 -20.44 -7.51 2.41
C ASP A 55 -19.45 -8.68 2.36
N VAL A 56 -18.34 -8.51 1.64
CA VAL A 56 -17.31 -9.54 1.54
C VAL A 56 -16.45 -9.50 2.80
N THR A 57 -16.29 -10.65 3.45
CA THR A 57 -15.46 -10.77 4.66
C THR A 57 -14.03 -10.29 4.37
N PRO A 58 -13.46 -9.36 5.17
CA PRO A 58 -12.08 -8.92 4.99
C PRO A 58 -11.12 -10.11 5.00
N GLY A 59 -10.13 -10.09 4.11
CA GLY A 59 -9.18 -11.18 3.92
C GLY A 59 -9.61 -12.20 2.86
N THR A 60 -10.85 -12.13 2.37
CA THR A 60 -11.32 -12.98 1.28
C THR A 60 -10.67 -12.58 -0.03
N VAL A 61 -10.30 -13.57 -0.84
CA VAL A 61 -9.79 -13.34 -2.20
C VAL A 61 -10.89 -12.75 -3.09
N VAL A 62 -10.58 -11.65 -3.77
CA VAL A 62 -11.47 -10.99 -4.73
C VAL A 62 -11.02 -11.33 -6.14
N LEU A 63 -11.88 -12.01 -6.90
CA LEU A 63 -11.67 -12.32 -8.30
C LEU A 63 -12.11 -11.13 -9.15
N SER A 64 -11.16 -10.33 -9.62
CA SER A 64 -11.41 -9.13 -10.44
C SER A 64 -10.51 -9.15 -11.69
N ASN A 65 -11.13 -8.92 -12.85
CA ASN A 65 -10.40 -8.76 -14.11
C ASN A 65 -9.61 -7.45 -14.10
N GLU A 66 -10.17 -6.39 -13.51
CA GLU A 66 -9.50 -5.11 -13.33
C GLU A 66 -8.23 -5.26 -12.49
N ALA A 67 -8.25 -6.08 -11.44
CA ALA A 67 -7.06 -6.39 -10.65
C ALA A 67 -5.99 -7.13 -11.48
N ASN A 68 -6.40 -8.03 -12.38
CA ASN A 68 -5.48 -8.74 -13.28
C ASN A 68 -4.87 -7.81 -14.34
N GLU A 69 -5.64 -6.88 -14.87
CA GLU A 69 -5.22 -5.96 -15.94
C GLU A 69 -4.40 -4.77 -15.40
N GLN A 70 -4.81 -4.22 -14.25
CA GLN A 70 -4.22 -2.99 -13.71
C GLN A 70 -3.18 -3.24 -12.62
N GLY A 71 -3.25 -4.38 -11.90
CA GLY A 71 -2.25 -4.75 -10.89
C GLY A 71 -0.79 -4.69 -11.39
N PRO A 72 -0.46 -5.19 -12.60
CA PRO A 72 0.88 -5.07 -13.18
C PRO A 72 1.39 -3.64 -13.33
N GLN A 73 0.51 -2.63 -13.39
CA GLN A 73 0.94 -1.23 -13.46
C GLN A 73 1.65 -0.77 -12.19
N LEU A 74 1.25 -1.28 -11.01
CA LEU A 74 1.95 -0.97 -9.75
C LEU A 74 3.39 -1.51 -9.76
N VAL A 75 3.57 -2.74 -10.29
CA VAL A 75 4.89 -3.36 -10.45
C VAL A 75 5.75 -2.55 -11.43
N ASN A 76 5.17 -2.10 -12.55
CA ASN A 76 5.90 -1.27 -13.52
C ASN A 76 6.35 0.06 -12.93
N ILE A 77 5.46 0.77 -12.20
CA ILE A 77 5.80 2.04 -11.53
C ILE A 77 6.93 1.83 -10.54
N PHE A 78 6.80 0.81 -9.69
CA PHE A 78 7.78 0.45 -8.68
C PHE A 78 9.15 0.13 -9.30
N GLY A 79 9.17 -0.77 -10.30
CA GLY A 79 10.40 -1.16 -11.00
C GLY A 79 11.08 0.02 -11.70
N SER A 80 10.32 0.84 -12.43
CA SER A 80 10.86 2.03 -13.11
C SER A 80 11.46 3.04 -12.12
N LEU A 81 10.85 3.24 -10.94
CA LEU A 81 11.38 4.15 -9.94
C LEU A 81 12.64 3.63 -9.26
N LEU A 82 12.70 2.34 -8.95
CA LEU A 82 13.92 1.78 -8.41
C LEU A 82 15.09 1.85 -9.41
N GLN A 83 14.84 1.62 -10.71
CA GLN A 83 15.83 1.86 -11.76
C GLN A 83 16.25 3.33 -11.82
N HIS A 84 15.30 4.26 -11.71
CA HIS A 84 15.58 5.70 -11.65
C HIS A 84 16.43 6.07 -10.43
N PHE A 85 16.26 5.37 -9.30
CA PHE A 85 17.12 5.51 -8.12
C PHE A 85 18.49 4.82 -8.25
N GLY A 86 18.79 4.20 -9.39
CA GLY A 86 20.05 3.50 -9.63
C GLY A 86 20.15 2.14 -8.95
N VAL A 87 19.02 1.59 -8.47
CA VAL A 87 18.99 0.22 -7.94
C VAL A 87 19.11 -0.75 -9.11
N GLN A 88 20.15 -1.57 -9.09
CA GLN A 88 20.38 -2.61 -10.09
C GLN A 88 19.77 -3.92 -9.61
N PHE A 89 19.09 -4.63 -10.50
CA PHE A 89 18.62 -5.99 -10.28
C PHE A 89 19.17 -6.85 -11.39
N ASP A 90 19.45 -8.10 -11.08
CA ASP A 90 19.65 -9.13 -12.07
C ASP A 90 18.27 -9.68 -12.52
N PRO A 91 17.82 -9.42 -13.78
CA PRO A 91 16.54 -9.93 -14.25
C PRO A 91 16.44 -11.45 -14.20
N ALA A 92 17.57 -12.17 -14.26
CA ALA A 92 17.58 -13.63 -14.16
C ALA A 92 17.25 -14.14 -12.74
N LYS A 93 17.30 -13.26 -11.73
CA LYS A 93 16.92 -13.54 -10.34
C LYS A 93 15.54 -13.00 -9.97
N LEU A 94 14.88 -12.31 -10.89
CA LEU A 94 13.52 -11.79 -10.72
C LEU A 94 12.52 -12.82 -11.27
N GLY A 95 11.65 -13.34 -10.41
CA GLY A 95 10.66 -14.37 -10.76
C GLY A 95 11.20 -15.81 -10.76
N GLY A 96 10.34 -16.78 -10.48
CA GLY A 96 10.69 -18.22 -10.34
C GLY A 96 10.51 -18.76 -8.91
N ASP A 97 11.04 -19.94 -8.61
CA ASP A 97 11.05 -20.59 -7.27
C ASP A 97 11.92 -19.84 -6.22
N HIS A 98 12.33 -18.62 -6.53
CA HIS A 98 13.11 -17.79 -5.62
C HIS A 98 12.22 -17.35 -4.45
N LYS A 99 12.72 -17.56 -3.22
CA LYS A 99 12.00 -17.21 -2.00
C LYS A 99 11.64 -15.72 -2.02
N ARG A 100 10.38 -15.42 -1.67
CA ARG A 100 9.84 -14.06 -1.50
C ARG A 100 10.75 -13.14 -0.66
N GLY A 101 11.50 -13.72 0.27
CA GLY A 101 12.24 -13.05 1.35
C GLY A 101 11.88 -13.71 2.67
N GLU A 102 12.29 -13.11 3.79
CA GLU A 102 11.68 -13.45 5.08
C GLU A 102 10.22 -13.00 5.11
N ASP A 103 9.40 -13.70 5.90
CA ASP A 103 8.00 -13.34 6.01
C ASP A 103 7.86 -11.99 6.74
N PRO A 104 7.06 -11.06 6.21
CA PRO A 104 6.75 -9.83 6.93
C PRO A 104 6.03 -10.16 8.24
N GLU A 105 6.35 -9.43 9.31
CA GLU A 105 5.80 -9.65 10.65
C GLU A 105 4.29 -9.37 10.72
N LEU A 106 3.79 -8.55 9.79
CA LEU A 106 2.38 -8.21 9.67
C LEU A 106 1.72 -9.01 8.55
N THR A 107 0.51 -9.48 8.81
CA THR A 107 -0.40 -10.00 7.77
C THR A 107 -0.96 -8.88 6.91
N THR A 108 -1.56 -9.21 5.77
CA THR A 108 -2.22 -8.23 4.89
C THR A 108 -3.25 -7.39 5.63
N LEU A 109 -4.11 -8.01 6.44
CA LEU A 109 -5.14 -7.28 7.18
C LEU A 109 -4.55 -6.37 8.26
N GLN A 110 -3.54 -6.83 9.00
CA GLN A 110 -2.87 -6.00 10.00
C GLN A 110 -2.19 -4.78 9.37
N SER A 111 -1.45 -4.97 8.27
CA SER A 111 -0.85 -3.86 7.52
C SER A 111 -1.90 -2.84 7.07
N LEU A 112 -3.02 -3.31 6.51
CA LEU A 112 -4.06 -2.42 6.01
C LEU A 112 -4.82 -1.71 7.14
N SER A 113 -5.15 -2.40 8.23
CA SER A 113 -5.79 -1.79 9.39
C SER A 113 -4.95 -0.68 10.03
N LEU A 114 -3.62 -0.75 9.94
CA LEU A 114 -2.72 0.29 10.47
C LEU A 114 -2.60 1.51 9.56
N LEU A 115 -2.81 1.37 8.25
CA LEU A 115 -2.41 2.38 7.27
C LEU A 115 -3.57 2.95 6.46
N GLN A 116 -4.60 2.16 6.15
CA GLN A 116 -5.51 2.47 5.05
C GLN A 116 -6.34 3.74 5.30
N ASP A 117 -6.78 3.98 6.53
CA ASP A 117 -7.71 5.08 6.82
C ASP A 117 -7.00 6.43 6.70
N GLU A 118 -5.79 6.55 7.26
CA GLU A 118 -4.96 7.74 7.11
C GLU A 118 -4.47 7.92 5.66
N ALA A 119 -4.16 6.84 4.96
CA ALA A 119 -3.77 6.90 3.55
C ALA A 119 -4.90 7.41 2.64
N MET A 120 -6.15 6.95 2.87
CA MET A 120 -7.32 7.46 2.16
C MET A 120 -7.59 8.93 2.51
N GLU A 121 -7.36 9.33 3.77
CA GLU A 121 -7.47 10.72 4.20
C GLU A 121 -6.40 11.62 3.55
N ILE A 122 -5.15 11.15 3.43
CA ILE A 122 -4.08 11.82 2.69
C ILE A 122 -4.49 12.00 1.22
N ALA A 123 -4.97 10.95 0.56
CA ALA A 123 -5.44 11.03 -0.83
C ALA A 123 -6.57 12.06 -0.99
N ARG A 124 -7.56 12.03 -0.08
CA ARG A 124 -8.67 12.98 -0.06
C ARG A 124 -8.22 14.43 0.15
N LYS A 125 -7.31 14.68 1.10
CA LYS A 125 -6.74 16.01 1.38
C LYS A 125 -6.00 16.58 0.17
N ASN A 126 -5.32 15.74 -0.59
CA ASN A 126 -4.59 16.14 -1.78
C ASN A 126 -5.45 16.10 -3.06
N ALA A 127 -6.76 15.83 -2.94
CA ALA A 127 -7.68 15.68 -4.07
C ALA A 127 -7.21 14.66 -5.13
N VAL A 128 -6.55 13.60 -4.67
CA VAL A 128 -6.03 12.52 -5.52
C VAL A 128 -7.02 11.35 -5.50
N PRO A 129 -7.59 10.93 -6.65
CA PRO A 129 -8.48 9.78 -6.69
C PRO A 129 -7.73 8.48 -6.32
N LEU A 130 -8.48 7.46 -5.90
CA LEU A 130 -7.87 6.24 -5.32
C LEU A 130 -6.92 5.50 -6.26
N LYS A 131 -7.16 5.55 -7.58
CA LYS A 131 -6.26 4.95 -8.57
C LYS A 131 -4.91 5.66 -8.60
N GLU A 132 -4.93 6.99 -8.66
CA GLU A 132 -3.72 7.81 -8.62
C GLU A 132 -3.03 7.74 -7.25
N ALA A 133 -3.79 7.57 -6.16
CA ALA A 133 -3.26 7.32 -4.83
C ALA A 133 -2.58 5.95 -4.72
N ALA A 134 -3.11 4.93 -5.41
CA ALA A 134 -2.45 3.62 -5.54
C ALA A 134 -1.10 3.74 -6.25
N HIS A 135 -1.03 4.54 -7.32
CA HIS A 135 0.24 4.86 -7.99
C HIS A 135 1.19 5.60 -7.05
N ALA A 136 0.71 6.59 -6.30
CA ALA A 136 1.52 7.31 -5.30
C ALA A 136 2.03 6.37 -4.19
N ALA A 137 1.22 5.40 -3.74
CA ALA A 137 1.64 4.38 -2.79
C ALA A 137 2.67 3.40 -3.38
N ALA A 138 2.60 3.08 -4.68
CA ALA A 138 3.65 2.33 -5.36
C ALA A 138 4.96 3.12 -5.45
N MET A 139 4.90 4.45 -5.63
CA MET A 139 6.06 5.33 -5.54
C MET A 139 6.67 5.34 -4.13
N ALA A 140 5.83 5.45 -3.09
CA ALA A 140 6.25 5.35 -1.70
C ALA A 140 6.91 4.00 -1.40
N THR A 141 6.36 2.92 -1.95
CA THR A 141 6.96 1.57 -1.86
C THR A 141 8.34 1.51 -2.51
N ALA A 142 8.55 2.15 -3.67
CA ALA A 142 9.86 2.22 -4.31
C ALA A 142 10.88 2.98 -3.44
N PHE A 143 10.46 4.09 -2.82
CA PHE A 143 11.33 4.84 -1.90
C PHE A 143 11.73 4.00 -0.69
N ILE A 144 10.77 3.36 -0.02
CA ILE A 144 11.00 2.49 1.14
C ILE A 144 11.91 1.33 0.76
N ALA A 145 11.61 0.64 -0.34
CA ALA A 145 12.43 -0.48 -0.81
C ALA A 145 13.87 -0.05 -1.09
N LYS A 146 14.07 1.11 -1.72
CA LYS A 146 15.40 1.69 -1.97
C LYS A 146 16.18 1.90 -0.67
N GLU A 147 15.57 2.47 0.37
CA GLU A 147 16.21 2.65 1.68
C GLU A 147 16.56 1.32 2.35
N CYS A 148 15.76 0.28 2.13
CA CYS A 148 15.96 -1.06 2.69
C CYS A 148 16.90 -1.97 1.89
N THR A 149 17.30 -1.61 0.66
CA THR A 149 18.08 -2.49 -0.22
C THR A 149 19.38 -3.01 0.40
N LYS A 150 20.02 -2.25 1.29
CA LYS A 150 21.25 -2.67 1.98
C LYS A 150 21.02 -3.81 2.97
N ASP A 151 19.83 -3.91 3.53
CA ASP A 151 19.48 -4.89 4.56
C ASP A 151 18.89 -6.16 3.96
N VAL A 152 18.05 -6.04 2.93
CA VAL A 152 17.33 -7.18 2.33
C VAL A 152 17.82 -7.61 0.95
N GLY A 153 18.60 -6.77 0.26
CA GLY A 153 18.95 -6.95 -1.14
C GLY A 153 17.87 -6.47 -2.11
N ALA A 154 18.28 -6.04 -3.30
CA ALA A 154 17.40 -5.42 -4.29
C ALA A 154 16.36 -6.40 -4.85
N GLU A 155 16.76 -7.62 -5.18
CA GLU A 155 15.88 -8.67 -5.70
C GLU A 155 14.84 -9.11 -4.67
N THR A 156 15.25 -9.27 -3.41
CA THR A 156 14.34 -9.60 -2.31
C THR A 156 13.33 -8.48 -2.09
N ALA A 157 13.79 -7.22 -2.02
CA ALA A 157 12.90 -6.06 -1.89
C ALA A 157 11.86 -6.02 -3.04
N PHE A 158 12.31 -6.33 -4.26
CA PHE A 158 11.44 -6.41 -5.42
C PHE A 158 10.37 -7.50 -5.27
N ASN A 159 10.79 -8.72 -4.91
CA ASN A 159 9.87 -9.85 -4.73
C ASN A 159 8.85 -9.59 -3.62
N ILE A 160 9.27 -9.06 -2.47
CA ILE A 160 8.37 -8.69 -1.36
C ILE A 160 7.29 -7.71 -1.84
N ALA A 161 7.70 -6.67 -2.57
CA ALA A 161 6.78 -5.66 -3.07
C ALA A 161 5.79 -6.24 -4.10
N VAL A 162 6.26 -7.04 -5.06
CA VAL A 162 5.37 -7.71 -6.04
C VAL A 162 4.31 -8.56 -5.35
N HIS A 163 4.71 -9.40 -4.38
CA HIS A 163 3.76 -10.18 -3.59
C HIS A 163 2.79 -9.28 -2.82
N GLY A 164 3.28 -8.19 -2.22
CA GLY A 164 2.44 -7.23 -1.50
C GLY A 164 1.42 -6.52 -2.40
N PHE A 165 1.78 -6.12 -3.61
CA PHE A 165 0.85 -5.54 -4.58
C PHE A 165 -0.25 -6.54 -4.96
N ILE A 166 0.10 -7.80 -5.16
CA ILE A 166 -0.86 -8.88 -5.45
C ILE A 166 -1.81 -9.09 -4.27
N GLU A 167 -1.26 -9.24 -3.05
CA GLU A 167 -2.05 -9.38 -1.83
C GLU A 167 -3.01 -8.22 -1.65
N GLY A 168 -2.55 -6.98 -1.81
CA GLY A 168 -3.38 -5.79 -1.66
C GLY A 168 -4.47 -5.66 -2.73
N SER A 169 -4.15 -5.98 -3.98
CA SER A 169 -5.07 -5.80 -5.12
C SER A 169 -6.10 -6.92 -5.27
N LYS A 170 -5.91 -8.06 -4.59
CA LYS A 170 -6.77 -9.25 -4.71
C LYS A 170 -7.35 -9.73 -3.38
N THR A 171 -7.24 -8.94 -2.31
CA THR A 171 -7.80 -9.29 -1.00
C THR A 171 -8.80 -8.22 -0.58
N SER A 172 -10.00 -8.64 -0.17
CA SER A 172 -10.99 -7.73 0.40
C SER A 172 -10.37 -7.01 1.61
N PRO A 173 -10.22 -5.67 1.56
CA PRO A 173 -9.53 -4.95 2.61
C PRO A 173 -10.41 -4.85 3.87
N PRO A 174 -9.83 -4.53 5.04
CA PRO A 174 -10.63 -4.20 6.21
C PRO A 174 -11.65 -3.10 5.88
N HIS A 175 -12.82 -3.14 6.49
CA HIS A 175 -13.77 -2.02 6.38
C HIS A 175 -13.08 -0.74 6.86
N PRO A 176 -13.19 0.38 6.12
CA PRO A 176 -12.73 1.66 6.63
C PRO A 176 -13.38 1.91 7.98
N ALA A 177 -12.65 2.47 8.95
CA ALA A 177 -13.30 2.95 10.15
C ALA A 177 -14.41 3.92 9.72
N SER A 178 -15.62 3.74 10.26
CA SER A 178 -16.65 4.77 10.09
C SER A 178 -16.04 6.09 10.55
N PRO A 179 -16.20 7.20 9.80
CA PRO A 179 -15.76 8.49 10.28
C PRO A 179 -16.39 8.64 11.66
N SER A 180 -15.58 8.77 12.70
CA SER A 180 -16.09 9.02 14.04
C SER A 180 -16.91 10.29 13.90
N VAL A 181 -18.24 10.16 13.93
CA VAL A 181 -19.11 11.32 14.13
C VAL A 181 -18.63 11.84 15.47
N SER A 182 -17.85 12.92 15.45
CA SER A 182 -17.39 13.63 16.63
C SER A 182 -18.59 13.75 17.52
N GLY A 183 -18.58 13.06 18.67
CA GLY A 183 -19.79 12.72 19.39
C GLY A 183 -20.75 13.89 19.43
N GLU A 184 -21.87 13.77 18.70
CA GLU A 184 -23.03 14.59 18.99
C GLU A 184 -23.36 14.27 20.43
N LYS A 185 -22.93 15.14 21.35
CA LYS A 185 -23.44 15.17 22.70
C LYS A 185 -24.94 15.27 22.52
N LYS A 186 -25.65 14.16 22.75
CA LYS A 186 -27.12 14.18 22.81
C LYS A 186 -27.47 15.38 23.69
N PRO A 187 -28.25 16.35 23.18
CA PRO A 187 -28.60 17.48 23.99
C PRO A 187 -29.32 16.94 25.23
N TRP A 188 -28.84 17.36 26.39
CA TRP A 188 -29.30 16.92 27.72
C TRP A 188 -30.80 17.15 27.98
N TYR A 189 -31.52 17.79 27.05
CA TYR A 189 -32.95 18.09 27.12
C TYR A 189 -33.87 17.09 26.43
N LYS A 190 -33.35 16.03 25.75
CA LYS A 190 -34.22 14.93 25.29
C LYS A 190 -34.27 13.81 26.31
N LEU A 191 -35.09 14.03 27.33
CA LEU A 191 -35.54 13.03 28.29
C LEU A 191 -37.07 12.89 28.23
N TRP A 192 -37.68 12.85 27.05
CA TRP A 192 -39.07 12.46 26.83
C TRP A 192 -39.23 11.94 25.40
#